data_AF-B2W596-F1
#
_entry.id   AF-B2W596-F1
#
_cell.length_a   1.000
_cell.length_b   1.000
_cell.length_c   1.000
_cell.angle_alpha   90.00
_cell.angle_beta   90.00
_cell.angle_gamma   90.00
#
_symmetry.space_group_name_H-M   'P 1'
#
loop_
_entity.id
_entity.type
_entity.pdbx_description
1 polymer ?
#
loop_
_entity_poly.entity_id
_entity_poly.type
_entity_poly.pdbx_seq_one_letter_code
_entity_poly.pdbx_strand_id
1 'polypeptide(L)'
;MNVAVQDPRQMLRPGVKLIRRKTHFSAKPYWGAATELITNDTRYRNSTNPRIQAATMLSRRIVAARPLARTIVPARPRPQFTQIRTALTAAEKQELADPNQNGGYINPPPEKRGNRDPYGDWWDKQERRNYGEPCHEDNDILGVLSLHDYNHFTPGWGAVLLGISVATVFGLCAAVSTVYPDKISVPKTYPGGLDVELGGKGAVPARKSGETW
;
A
#
# COMPACT_ATOMS: atom_id res chain seq x y z
N MET A 1 24.13 -59.68 -30.21
CA MET A 1 24.02 -59.01 -31.52
C MET A 1 23.72 -57.54 -31.27
N ASN A 2 24.68 -56.71 -31.68
CA ASN A 2 24.78 -55.26 -31.80
C ASN A 2 23.63 -54.32 -31.40
N VAL A 3 24.09 -53.29 -30.68
CA VAL A 3 23.52 -51.99 -30.33
C VAL A 3 22.98 -51.21 -31.54
N ALA A 4 21.85 -50.52 -31.36
CA ALA A 4 21.52 -49.33 -32.15
C ALA A 4 20.98 -48.23 -31.23
N VAL A 5 21.87 -47.29 -30.89
CA VAL A 5 21.56 -46.01 -30.24
C VAL A 5 20.91 -45.11 -31.30
N GLN A 6 19.73 -44.57 -31.00
CA GLN A 6 19.02 -43.67 -31.91
C GLN A 6 19.52 -42.23 -31.71
N ASP A 7 20.10 -41.66 -32.77
CA ASP A 7 20.69 -40.32 -32.84
C ASP A 7 19.59 -39.22 -32.93
N PRO A 8 19.55 -38.21 -32.04
CA PRO A 8 18.48 -37.21 -31.98
C PRO A 8 18.55 -36.09 -33.04
N ARG A 9 19.30 -36.24 -34.15
CA ARG A 9 19.47 -35.18 -35.18
C ARG A 9 18.70 -35.38 -36.48
N GLN A 10 17.54 -36.04 -36.46
CA GLN A 10 16.74 -36.31 -37.66
C GLN A 10 15.25 -35.93 -37.48
N MET A 11 14.96 -34.66 -37.18
CA MET A 11 13.61 -34.09 -37.38
C MET A 11 13.68 -32.60 -37.74
N LEU A 12 14.21 -32.30 -38.94
CA LEU A 12 14.03 -31.00 -39.59
C LEU A 12 13.04 -31.18 -40.74
N ARG A 13 11.79 -30.78 -40.51
CA ARG A 13 10.76 -30.71 -41.54
C ARG A 13 11.10 -29.59 -42.54
N PRO A 14 11.04 -29.84 -43.85
CA PRO A 14 11.26 -28.79 -44.85
C PRO A 14 9.97 -27.96 -45.01
N GLY A 15 10.11 -26.64 -45.12
CA GLY A 15 9.09 -25.82 -45.81
C GLY A 15 8.19 -24.89 -44.98
N VAL A 16 8.74 -24.09 -44.07
CA VAL A 16 8.04 -22.88 -43.60
C VAL A 16 8.82 -21.64 -44.04
N LYS A 17 8.27 -20.92 -45.02
CA LYS A 17 8.79 -19.62 -45.50
C LYS A 17 8.78 -18.62 -44.34
N LEU A 18 9.97 -18.10 -44.00
CA LEU A 18 10.13 -17.01 -43.05
C LEU A 18 9.59 -15.72 -43.66
N ILE A 19 8.35 -15.33 -43.33
CA ILE A 19 7.79 -14.03 -43.71
C ILE A 19 8.46 -12.97 -42.83
N ARG A 20 9.49 -12.32 -43.37
CA ARG A 20 10.20 -11.20 -42.75
C ARG A 20 9.32 -9.94 -42.82
N ARG A 21 8.50 -9.68 -41.80
CA ARG A 21 7.81 -8.37 -41.68
C ARG A 21 8.85 -7.29 -41.39
N LYS A 22 9.05 -6.36 -42.34
CA LYS A 22 9.75 -5.10 -42.08
C LYS A 22 8.82 -4.21 -41.24
N THR A 23 9.11 -4.07 -39.96
CA THR A 23 8.53 -2.99 -39.14
C THR A 23 9.31 -1.72 -39.42
N HIS A 24 8.73 -0.79 -40.18
CA HIS A 24 9.24 0.58 -40.27
C HIS A 24 8.82 1.32 -38.99
N PHE A 25 9.74 1.42 -38.02
CA PHE A 25 9.60 2.31 -36.87
C PHE A 25 10.06 3.71 -37.31
N SER A 26 9.10 4.63 -37.46
CA SER A 26 9.39 6.05 -37.74
C SER A 26 9.36 6.80 -36.41
N ALA A 27 10.53 7.03 -35.83
CA ALA A 27 10.70 7.90 -34.67
C ALA A 27 10.83 9.35 -35.16
N LYS A 28 9.84 10.19 -34.86
CA LYS A 28 9.98 11.65 -35.01
C LYS A 28 10.68 12.20 -33.75
N PRO A 29 11.83 12.90 -33.89
CA PRO A 29 12.44 13.59 -32.77
C PRO A 29 11.77 14.97 -32.60
N TYR A 30 11.21 15.23 -31.41
CA TYR A 30 10.88 16.59 -30.99
C TYR A 30 11.98 17.08 -30.06
N TRP A 31 12.92 17.84 -30.64
CA TRP A 31 13.91 18.64 -29.92
C TRP A 31 13.89 20.04 -30.54
N GLY A 32 13.67 21.07 -29.70
CA GLY A 32 14.05 22.45 -30.03
C GLY A 32 12.97 23.50 -29.86
N ALA A 33 12.96 24.15 -28.68
CA ALA A 33 12.68 25.59 -28.43
C ALA A 33 12.56 25.73 -26.89
N ALA A 34 13.66 25.74 -26.12
CA ALA A 34 14.58 26.86 -25.91
C ALA A 34 13.85 28.18 -25.57
N THR A 35 13.74 28.44 -24.26
CA THR A 35 14.15 29.69 -23.60
C THR A 35 13.88 31.01 -24.32
N GLU A 36 12.80 31.70 -23.93
CA GLU A 36 12.57 33.16 -23.90
C GLU A 36 11.27 33.33 -23.06
N LEU A 37 11.06 34.18 -22.06
CA LEU A 37 11.66 35.41 -21.59
C LEU A 37 11.27 35.58 -20.11
N ILE A 38 12.26 35.81 -19.24
CA ILE A 38 12.07 36.62 -18.03
C ILE A 38 12.13 38.06 -18.50
N THR A 39 11.00 38.75 -18.65
CA THR A 39 10.98 40.21 -18.60
C THR A 39 9.59 40.74 -18.22
N ASN A 40 9.57 41.36 -17.05
CA ASN A 40 8.69 42.44 -16.58
C ASN A 40 7.56 42.89 -17.52
N ASP A 41 6.32 42.81 -17.05
CA ASP A 41 5.37 43.90 -17.31
C ASP A 41 4.51 44.15 -16.06
N THR A 42 5.04 45.01 -15.19
CA THR A 42 4.26 45.75 -14.19
C THR A 42 3.24 46.62 -14.93
N ARG A 43 1.99 46.17 -14.99
CA ARG A 43 0.87 47.07 -15.27
C ARG A 43 0.00 47.23 -14.03
N TYR A 44 0.28 48.32 -13.31
CA TYR A 44 -0.73 49.03 -12.53
C TYR A 44 -1.95 49.26 -13.43
N ARG A 45 -3.04 48.55 -13.17
CA ARG A 45 -4.35 48.90 -13.70
C ARG A 45 -5.23 49.32 -12.54
N ASN A 46 -5.15 50.60 -12.21
CA ASN A 46 -6.20 51.31 -11.49
C ASN A 46 -7.48 51.19 -12.32
N SER A 47 -8.43 50.36 -11.87
CA SER A 47 -9.79 50.36 -12.35
C SER A 47 -10.72 50.61 -11.17
N THR A 48 -11.01 51.89 -10.98
CA THR A 48 -12.17 52.37 -10.24
C THR A 48 -13.43 51.91 -10.97
N ASN A 49 -14.16 50.95 -10.40
CA ASN A 49 -15.55 50.75 -10.76
C ASN A 49 -16.38 50.43 -9.49
N PRO A 50 -17.22 51.38 -9.02
CA PRO A 50 -18.03 51.19 -7.84
C PRO A 50 -19.38 50.62 -8.26
N ARG A 51 -19.52 49.29 -8.28
CA ARG A 51 -20.82 48.61 -8.32
C ARG A 51 -20.62 47.11 -8.16
N ILE A 52 -20.87 46.67 -6.94
CA ILE A 52 -21.63 45.48 -6.53
C ILE A 52 -21.22 45.25 -5.08
N GLN A 53 -21.94 45.91 -4.19
CA GLN A 53 -21.93 45.63 -2.76
C GLN A 53 -22.58 44.26 -2.58
N ALA A 54 -21.77 43.20 -2.60
CA ALA A 54 -22.17 41.92 -2.04
C ALA A 54 -21.89 41.99 -0.54
N ALA A 55 -22.93 42.39 0.21
CA ALA A 55 -22.92 42.32 1.66
C ALA A 55 -22.67 40.87 2.08
N THR A 56 -21.51 40.62 2.69
CA THR A 56 -21.19 39.38 3.39
C THR A 56 -22.17 39.25 4.56
N MET A 57 -23.30 38.58 4.34
CA MET A 57 -24.23 38.21 5.40
C MET A 57 -23.56 37.20 6.33
N LEU A 58 -22.85 37.69 7.35
CA LEU A 58 -22.44 36.89 8.50
C LEU A 58 -23.70 36.43 9.24
N SER A 59 -24.12 35.21 8.95
CA SER A 59 -25.21 34.51 9.60
C SER A 59 -24.95 34.42 11.11
N ARG A 60 -25.62 35.27 11.90
CA ARG A 60 -25.74 35.13 13.35
C ARG A 60 -26.66 33.93 13.65
N ARG A 61 -26.11 32.72 13.62
CA ARG A 61 -26.75 31.56 14.23
C ARG A 61 -26.56 31.64 15.74
N ILE A 62 -27.62 32.08 16.42
CA ILE A 62 -27.76 32.02 17.86
C ILE A 62 -27.73 30.54 18.27
N VAL A 63 -26.68 30.15 18.99
CA VAL A 63 -26.58 28.83 19.62
C VAL A 63 -27.52 28.82 20.83
N ALA A 64 -28.72 28.26 20.65
CA ALA A 64 -29.60 27.94 21.77
C ALA A 64 -29.11 26.61 22.40
N ALA A 65 -28.39 26.71 23.51
CA ALA A 65 -28.04 25.54 24.31
C ALA A 65 -29.32 25.01 24.99
N ARG A 66 -29.87 23.91 24.46
CA ARG A 66 -30.91 23.12 25.15
C ARG A 66 -30.20 22.10 26.05
N PRO A 67 -30.44 22.08 27.38
CA PRO A 67 -29.93 20.99 28.21
C PRO A 67 -30.65 19.70 27.82
N LEU A 68 -29.90 18.71 27.33
CA LEU A 68 -30.38 17.34 27.21
C LEU A 68 -30.57 16.80 28.64
N ALA A 69 -31.81 16.82 29.13
CA ALA A 69 -32.18 16.07 30.31
C ALA A 69 -32.02 14.57 29.99
N ARG A 70 -30.88 13.99 30.35
CA ARG A 70 -30.68 12.54 30.37
C ARG A 70 -31.59 11.97 31.46
N THR A 71 -32.74 11.45 31.07
CA THR A 71 -33.53 10.58 31.94
C THR A 71 -32.76 9.27 32.11
N ILE A 72 -32.20 9.05 33.29
CA ILE A 72 -31.59 7.77 33.67
C ILE A 72 -32.74 6.80 33.92
N VAL A 73 -33.10 6.01 32.92
CA VAL A 73 -33.96 4.85 33.12
C VAL A 73 -33.11 3.78 33.79
N PRO A 74 -33.46 3.28 34.99
CA PRO A 74 -32.71 2.18 35.59
C PRO A 74 -32.86 0.95 34.69
N ALA A 75 -31.74 0.46 34.16
CA ALA A 75 -31.70 -0.77 33.40
C ALA A 75 -32.16 -1.92 34.30
N ARG A 76 -33.32 -2.50 34.00
CA ARG A 76 -33.83 -3.69 34.71
C ARG A 76 -32.86 -4.84 34.43
N PRO A 77 -32.25 -5.49 35.44
CA PRO A 77 -31.39 -6.64 35.21
C PRO A 77 -32.24 -7.76 34.59
N ARG A 78 -32.03 -8.03 33.30
CA ARG A 78 -32.54 -9.26 32.69
C ARG A 78 -31.69 -10.41 33.24
N PRO A 79 -32.25 -11.43 33.89
CA PRO A 79 -31.49 -12.62 34.24
C PRO A 79 -31.04 -13.27 32.93
N GLN A 80 -29.77 -13.12 32.60
CA GLN A 80 -29.11 -13.89 31.56
C GLN A 80 -28.90 -15.28 32.16
N PHE A 81 -29.85 -16.20 31.94
CA PHE A 81 -29.65 -17.59 32.33
C PHE A 81 -28.62 -18.18 31.38
N THR A 82 -27.35 -18.19 31.81
CA THR A 82 -26.28 -18.90 31.10
C THR A 82 -26.52 -20.40 31.32
N GLN A 83 -27.24 -21.03 30.40
CA GLN A 83 -27.37 -22.48 30.40
C GLN A 83 -26.01 -23.08 30.02
N ILE A 84 -25.17 -23.36 31.02
CA ILE A 84 -23.91 -24.08 30.85
C ILE A 84 -24.28 -25.53 30.57
N ARG A 85 -24.32 -25.94 29.29
CA ARG A 85 -24.44 -27.35 28.92
C ARG A 85 -23.13 -28.04 29.25
N THR A 86 -23.15 -28.92 30.26
CA THR A 86 -21.96 -29.63 30.76
C THR A 86 -21.70 -30.97 30.06
N ALA A 87 -22.59 -31.42 29.17
CA ALA A 87 -22.43 -32.67 28.44
C ALA A 87 -22.71 -32.46 26.95
N LEU A 88 -21.71 -32.75 26.11
CA LEU A 88 -21.89 -32.87 24.67
C LEU A 88 -22.74 -34.10 24.35
N THR A 89 -23.70 -33.91 23.46
CA THR A 89 -24.44 -34.97 22.76
C THR A 89 -23.48 -35.82 21.92
N ALA A 90 -23.90 -37.04 21.55
CA ALA A 90 -23.08 -37.94 20.74
C ALA A 90 -22.74 -37.33 19.36
N ALA A 91 -23.67 -36.55 18.78
CA ALA A 91 -23.45 -35.83 17.52
C ALA A 91 -22.39 -34.72 17.67
N GLU A 92 -22.47 -33.92 18.74
CA GLU A 92 -21.46 -32.88 19.02
C GLU A 92 -20.07 -33.51 19.27
N LYS A 93 -20.00 -34.67 19.92
CA LYS A 93 -18.72 -35.40 20.09
C LYS A 93 -18.13 -35.87 18.76
N GLN A 94 -18.99 -36.25 17.81
CA GLN A 94 -18.58 -36.68 16.48
C GLN A 94 -18.13 -35.50 15.62
N GLU A 95 -18.75 -34.33 15.77
CA GLU A 95 -18.34 -33.08 15.14
C GLU A 95 -16.98 -32.58 15.68
N LEU A 96 -16.73 -32.70 16.99
CA LEU A 96 -15.41 -32.42 17.56
C LEU A 96 -14.31 -33.36 17.06
N ALA A 97 -14.69 -34.55 16.58
CA ALA A 97 -13.77 -35.51 16.01
C ALA A 97 -13.52 -35.28 14.50
N ASP A 98 -14.21 -34.33 13.86
CA ASP A 98 -13.96 -33.92 12.47
C ASP A 98 -12.67 -33.08 12.39
N PRO A 99 -11.59 -33.57 11.77
CA PRO A 99 -10.32 -32.87 11.70
C PRO A 99 -10.41 -31.51 10.98
N ASN A 100 -11.35 -31.36 10.05
CA ASN A 100 -11.52 -30.14 9.25
C ASN A 100 -12.72 -29.30 9.74
N GLN A 101 -13.52 -29.83 10.68
CA GLN A 101 -14.71 -29.17 11.21
C GLN A 101 -15.64 -28.61 10.12
N ASN A 102 -15.77 -29.32 9.00
CA ASN A 102 -16.43 -28.82 7.80
C ASN A 102 -17.85 -29.40 7.60
N GLY A 103 -18.29 -30.28 8.51
CA GLY A 103 -19.65 -30.84 8.48
C GLY A 103 -19.92 -31.75 7.28
N GLY A 104 -18.88 -32.37 6.70
CA GLY A 104 -18.98 -33.21 5.52
C GLY A 104 -19.07 -32.43 4.20
N TYR A 105 -18.69 -31.15 4.22
CA TYR A 105 -18.58 -30.35 2.99
C TYR A 105 -17.51 -30.94 2.07
N ILE A 106 -17.84 -31.06 0.78
CA ILE A 106 -16.88 -31.51 -0.24
C ILE A 106 -15.90 -30.37 -0.48
N ASN A 107 -14.74 -30.43 0.17
CA ASN A 107 -13.72 -29.42 0.01
C ASN A 107 -12.75 -29.81 -1.13
N PRO A 108 -12.80 -29.16 -2.31
CA PRO A 108 -11.82 -29.37 -3.37
C PRO A 108 -10.40 -28.96 -2.90
N PRO A 109 -9.32 -29.29 -3.64
CA PRO A 109 -8.00 -28.80 -3.31
C PRO A 109 -7.92 -27.26 -3.28
N PRO A 110 -7.13 -26.66 -2.37
CA PRO A 110 -6.95 -25.22 -2.32
C PRO A 110 -6.19 -24.75 -3.55
N GLU A 111 -6.89 -24.07 -4.46
CA GLU A 111 -6.33 -23.45 -5.65
C GLU A 111 -6.69 -21.97 -5.67
N LYS A 112 -5.68 -21.11 -5.73
CA LYS A 112 -5.91 -19.67 -5.87
C LYS A 112 -6.44 -19.37 -7.26
N ARG A 113 -7.60 -18.72 -7.33
CA ARG A 113 -8.24 -18.34 -8.60
C ARG A 113 -7.37 -17.40 -9.43
N GLY A 114 -6.55 -16.57 -8.79
CA GLY A 114 -5.56 -15.72 -9.44
C GLY A 114 -4.49 -16.48 -10.24
N ASN A 115 -4.23 -17.76 -9.93
CA ASN A 115 -3.25 -18.60 -10.62
C ASN A 115 -3.85 -19.40 -11.79
N ARG A 116 -5.19 -19.40 -11.92
CA ARG A 116 -5.87 -20.03 -13.06
C ARG A 116 -5.61 -19.27 -14.35
N ASP A 117 -5.75 -19.98 -15.47
CA ASP A 117 -5.59 -19.40 -16.81
C ASP A 117 -6.48 -18.14 -16.97
N PRO A 118 -5.90 -16.94 -17.15
CA PRO A 118 -6.66 -15.71 -17.34
C PRO A 118 -7.40 -15.68 -18.68
N TYR A 119 -7.03 -16.52 -19.65
CA TYR A 119 -7.64 -16.58 -20.98
C TYR A 119 -8.65 -17.74 -21.12
N GLY A 120 -8.89 -18.49 -20.04
CA GLY A 120 -9.87 -19.58 -20.03
C GLY A 120 -11.30 -19.10 -20.27
N ASP A 121 -12.12 -19.97 -20.88
CA ASP A 121 -13.53 -19.67 -21.11
C ASP A 121 -14.40 -19.89 -19.86
N TRP A 122 -14.18 -19.05 -18.84
CA TRP A 122 -14.92 -19.10 -17.58
C TRP A 122 -16.35 -18.54 -17.72
N TRP A 123 -17.30 -19.09 -16.96
CA TRP A 123 -18.64 -18.50 -16.81
C TRP A 123 -18.59 -17.16 -16.07
N ASP A 124 -17.91 -17.12 -14.92
CA ASP A 124 -17.55 -15.88 -14.23
C ASP A 124 -16.13 -15.49 -14.66
N LYS A 125 -16.03 -14.45 -15.48
CA LYS A 125 -14.75 -13.93 -15.98
C LYS A 125 -13.93 -13.23 -14.91
N GLN A 126 -14.55 -12.67 -13.88
CA GLN A 126 -13.84 -11.94 -12.83
C GLN A 126 -13.19 -12.90 -11.85
N GLU A 127 -13.93 -13.89 -11.37
CA GLU A 127 -13.44 -14.89 -10.40
C GLU A 127 -12.79 -16.12 -11.06
N ARG A 128 -12.77 -16.19 -12.40
CA ARG A 128 -12.23 -17.32 -13.17
C ARG A 128 -12.85 -18.65 -12.73
N ARG A 129 -14.18 -18.69 -12.68
CA ARG A 129 -14.97 -19.79 -12.11
C ARG A 129 -16.08 -20.24 -13.04
N ASN A 130 -16.33 -21.54 -13.08
CA ASN A 130 -17.45 -22.12 -13.81
C ASN A 130 -18.69 -22.32 -12.93
N TYR A 131 -19.86 -22.27 -13.56
CA TYR A 131 -21.13 -22.53 -12.87
C TYR A 131 -21.17 -23.98 -12.37
N GLY A 132 -21.58 -24.19 -11.12
CA GLY A 132 -21.69 -25.51 -10.51
C GLY A 132 -20.36 -26.16 -10.09
N GLU A 133 -19.22 -25.48 -10.29
CA GLU A 133 -17.92 -25.94 -9.78
C GLU A 133 -17.91 -25.96 -8.24
N PRO A 134 -17.44 -27.05 -7.58
CA PRO A 134 -17.25 -27.07 -6.13
C PRO A 134 -16.38 -25.90 -5.66
N CYS A 135 -16.80 -25.24 -4.58
CA CYS A 135 -16.10 -24.12 -3.99
C CYS A 135 -15.23 -24.64 -2.85
N HIS A 136 -14.00 -24.15 -2.72
CA HIS A 136 -13.22 -24.39 -1.50
C HIS A 136 -13.87 -23.66 -0.33
N GLU A 137 -13.73 -24.17 0.89
CA GLU A 137 -14.26 -23.50 2.09
C GLU A 137 -13.64 -22.10 2.27
N ASP A 138 -12.31 -21.99 2.21
CA ASP A 138 -11.55 -20.72 2.22
C ASP A 138 -11.54 -19.95 0.88
N ASN A 139 -12.64 -19.95 0.13
CA ASN A 139 -12.67 -19.26 -1.17
C ASN A 139 -12.59 -17.73 -1.05
N ASP A 140 -12.84 -17.16 0.12
CA ASP A 140 -12.59 -15.75 0.41
C ASP A 140 -11.09 -15.38 0.34
N ILE A 141 -10.21 -16.28 0.78
CA ILE A 141 -8.75 -16.11 0.73
C ILE A 141 -8.17 -16.64 -0.60
N LEU A 142 -8.84 -17.59 -1.25
CA LEU A 142 -8.40 -18.15 -2.54
C LEU A 142 -8.96 -17.42 -3.76
N GLY A 143 -9.92 -16.52 -3.58
CA GLY A 143 -10.57 -15.76 -4.66
C GLY A 143 -9.62 -14.84 -5.45
N VAL A 144 -10.05 -14.32 -6.58
CA VAL A 144 -9.22 -13.41 -7.41
C VAL A 144 -8.97 -12.08 -6.71
N LEU A 145 -9.94 -11.61 -5.91
CA LEU A 145 -9.85 -10.38 -5.13
C LEU A 145 -9.00 -10.51 -3.86
N SER A 146 -8.49 -11.71 -3.56
CA SER A 146 -7.58 -11.93 -2.44
C SER A 146 -6.20 -11.33 -2.70
N LEU A 147 -5.37 -11.27 -1.65
CA LEU A 147 -3.98 -10.85 -1.75
C LEU A 147 -3.27 -11.64 -2.85
N HIS A 148 -2.60 -11.00 -3.81
CA HIS A 148 -1.92 -11.68 -4.91
C HIS A 148 -0.85 -12.68 -4.43
N ASP A 149 -0.77 -13.86 -5.06
CA ASP A 149 0.29 -14.84 -4.80
C ASP A 149 1.55 -14.50 -5.61
N TYR A 150 2.59 -14.03 -4.92
CA TYR A 150 3.86 -13.68 -5.55
C TYR A 150 4.80 -14.87 -5.56
N ASN A 151 5.04 -15.44 -6.75
CA ASN A 151 5.76 -16.70 -6.94
C ASN A 151 7.14 -16.57 -7.61
N HIS A 152 7.64 -15.35 -7.80
CA HIS A 152 8.94 -15.15 -8.47
C HIS A 152 10.13 -15.58 -7.59
N PHE A 153 10.02 -15.41 -6.27
CA PHE A 153 10.98 -15.89 -5.28
C PHE A 153 10.28 -16.24 -3.97
N THR A 154 10.94 -17.05 -3.12
CA THR A 154 10.39 -17.42 -1.81
C THR A 154 10.35 -16.20 -0.87
N PRO A 155 9.39 -16.12 0.07
CA PRO A 155 9.31 -15.00 1.01
C PRO A 155 10.60 -14.78 1.80
N GLY A 156 11.30 -15.86 2.18
CA GLY A 156 12.60 -15.78 2.86
C GLY A 156 13.67 -15.11 1.99
N TRP A 157 13.72 -15.42 0.69
CA TRP A 157 14.63 -14.76 -0.23
C TRP A 157 14.26 -13.28 -0.47
N GLY A 158 12.96 -12.98 -0.53
CA GLY A 158 12.46 -11.60 -0.58
C GLY A 158 12.93 -10.75 0.62
N ALA A 159 12.91 -11.33 1.83
CA ALA A 159 13.41 -10.66 3.02
C ALA A 159 14.91 -10.41 2.96
N VAL A 160 15.69 -11.36 2.43
CA VAL A 160 17.14 -11.18 2.20
C VAL A 160 17.42 -10.05 1.22
N LEU A 161 16.72 -10.04 0.07
CA LEU A 161 16.87 -8.98 -0.94
C LEU A 161 16.55 -7.60 -0.36
N LEU A 162 15.43 -7.48 0.37
CA LEU A 162 15.05 -6.23 1.01
C LEU A 162 16.06 -5.81 2.08
N GLY A 163 16.47 -6.74 2.95
CA GLY A 163 17.43 -6.49 4.01
C GLY A 163 18.77 -6.00 3.47
N ILE A 164 19.30 -6.64 2.43
CA ILE A 164 20.55 -6.22 1.78
C ILE A 164 20.37 -4.87 1.08
N SER A 165 19.24 -4.62 0.42
CA SER A 165 18.97 -3.31 -0.20
C SER A 165 18.97 -2.19 0.83
N VAL A 166 18.33 -2.39 1.99
CA VAL A 166 18.30 -1.41 3.07
C VAL A 166 19.70 -1.26 3.68
N ALA A 167 20.37 -2.36 4.00
CA ALA A 167 21.69 -2.35 4.60
C ALA A 167 22.75 -1.68 3.70
N THR A 168 22.68 -1.86 2.39
CA THR A 168 23.63 -1.23 1.45
C THR A 168 23.42 0.28 1.37
N VAL A 169 22.17 0.75 1.28
CA VAL A 169 21.86 2.19 1.27
C VAL A 169 22.29 2.87 2.57
N PHE A 170 21.86 2.33 3.72
CA PHE A 170 22.21 2.92 5.02
C PHE A 170 23.68 2.72 5.38
N GLY A 171 24.29 1.61 4.98
CA GLY A 171 25.72 1.36 5.12
C GLY A 171 26.56 2.36 4.35
N LEU A 172 26.15 2.70 3.12
CA LEU A 172 26.82 3.75 2.34
C LEU A 172 26.63 5.13 2.99
N CYS A 173 25.42 5.48 3.42
CA CYS A 173 25.18 6.75 4.12
C CYS A 173 26.03 6.89 5.39
N ALA A 174 26.11 5.82 6.19
CA ALA A 174 26.94 5.79 7.39
C ALA A 174 28.42 5.94 7.05
N ALA A 175 28.91 5.22 6.04
CA ALA A 175 30.30 5.32 5.59
C ALA A 175 30.63 6.76 5.13
N VAL A 176 29.77 7.36 4.30
CA VAL A 176 29.93 8.75 3.87
C VAL A 176 29.94 9.70 5.06
N SER A 177 29.04 9.51 6.04
CA SER A 177 28.98 10.35 7.24
C SER A 177 30.27 10.34 8.08
N THR A 178 31.08 9.29 8.02
CA THR A 178 32.36 9.24 8.76
C THR A 178 33.50 9.99 8.07
N VAL A 179 33.43 10.13 6.74
CA VAL A 179 34.49 10.74 5.92
C VAL A 179 34.13 12.19 5.55
N TYR A 180 32.85 12.54 5.58
CA TYR A 180 32.39 13.86 5.18
C TYR A 180 32.89 14.93 6.17
N PRO A 181 33.54 16.01 5.68
CA PRO A 181 34.06 17.05 6.56
C PRO A 181 32.94 17.82 7.24
N ASP A 182 33.19 18.21 8.49
CA ASP A 182 32.28 19.06 9.24
C ASP A 182 32.09 20.43 8.57
N LYS A 183 30.95 21.06 8.88
CA LYS A 183 30.67 22.42 8.39
C LYS A 183 31.76 23.39 8.88
N ILE A 184 32.26 24.20 7.96
CA ILE A 184 33.29 25.23 8.25
C ILE A 184 32.73 26.36 9.13
N SER A 185 31.40 26.55 9.12
CA SER A 185 30.76 27.61 9.90
C SER A 185 30.65 27.27 11.38
N VAL A 186 31.11 28.21 12.22
CA VAL A 186 30.79 28.22 13.64
C VAL A 186 29.28 28.40 13.80
N PRO A 187 28.59 27.60 14.63
CA PRO A 187 27.16 27.80 14.89
C PRO A 187 26.89 29.20 15.41
N LYS A 188 25.75 29.78 15.01
CA LYS A 188 25.35 31.08 15.51
C LYS A 188 25.08 31.00 17.02
N THR A 189 25.75 31.85 17.78
CA THR A 189 25.51 32.04 19.21
C THR A 189 24.71 33.30 19.45
N TYR A 190 23.90 33.29 20.51
CA TYR A 190 23.10 34.44 20.94
C TYR A 190 23.48 34.86 22.36
N PRO A 191 23.50 36.18 22.66
CA PRO A 191 23.77 36.67 24.01
C PRO A 191 22.68 36.16 24.96
N GLY A 192 23.09 35.57 26.08
CA GLY A 192 22.15 35.06 27.09
C GLY A 192 21.23 33.92 26.61
N GLY A 193 21.51 33.29 25.46
CA GLY A 193 20.77 32.13 24.96
C GLY A 193 19.32 32.43 24.55
N LEU A 194 18.98 33.71 24.40
CA LEU A 194 17.60 34.18 24.20
C LEU A 194 16.64 33.61 25.26
N ASP A 195 17.13 33.38 26.48
CA ASP A 195 16.36 32.71 27.53
C ASP A 195 15.01 33.42 27.80
N VAL A 196 14.98 34.76 27.77
CA VAL A 196 13.74 35.55 27.94
C VAL A 196 12.81 35.40 26.74
N GLU A 197 13.36 35.43 25.54
CA GLU A 197 12.56 35.48 24.30
C GLU A 197 12.02 34.10 23.89
N LEU A 198 12.66 33.03 24.38
CA LEU A 198 12.24 31.64 24.15
C LEU A 198 11.26 31.12 25.21
N GLY A 199 10.85 31.95 26.18
CA GLY A 199 9.82 31.57 27.17
C GLY A 199 10.33 31.39 28.60
N GLY A 200 11.56 31.83 28.89
CA GLY A 200 12.09 31.91 30.25
C GLY A 200 12.47 30.57 30.86
N LYS A 201 12.43 30.50 32.19
CA LYS A 201 12.94 29.39 32.99
C LYS A 201 12.13 28.10 32.72
N GLY A 202 12.66 27.24 31.85
CA GLY A 202 12.04 25.97 31.43
C GLY A 202 11.99 25.76 29.92
N ALA A 203 12.25 26.81 29.13
CA ALA A 203 12.40 26.70 27.68
C ALA A 203 13.79 26.16 27.31
N VAL A 204 13.89 25.48 26.16
CA VAL A 204 15.18 25.07 25.59
C VAL A 204 15.91 26.33 25.11
N PRO A 205 17.05 26.70 25.71
CA PRO A 205 17.76 27.93 25.35
C PRO A 205 18.45 27.79 23.99
N ALA A 206 18.60 28.90 23.28
CA ALA A 206 19.50 28.96 22.13
C ALA A 206 20.96 28.93 22.60
N ARG A 207 21.87 28.54 21.71
CA ARG A 207 23.30 28.40 22.05
C ARG A 207 23.90 29.72 22.56
N LYS A 208 24.55 29.68 23.71
CA LYS A 208 25.20 30.85 24.34
C LYS A 208 26.59 31.09 23.77
N SER A 209 27.03 32.35 23.79
CA SER A 209 28.40 32.71 23.42
C SER A 209 29.39 32.14 24.44
N GLY A 210 30.40 31.39 23.98
CA GLY A 210 31.43 30.78 24.84
C GLY A 210 31.08 29.38 25.36
N GLU A 211 29.92 28.84 24.99
CA GLU A 211 29.52 27.48 25.34
C GLU A 211 30.25 26.46 24.45
N THR A 212 31.07 25.60 25.08
CA THR A 212 31.84 24.55 24.43
C THR A 212 30.92 23.41 23.97
N TRP A 213 31.43 22.59 23.04
CA TRP A 213 30.72 21.43 22.50
C TRP A 213 30.57 20.30 23.50
#